data_AF-A0A958P1D6-F1
#
_entry.id   AF-A0A958P1D6-F1
#
_cell.length_a   1.000
_cell.length_b   1.000
_cell.length_c   1.000
_cell.angle_alpha   90.00
_cell.angle_beta   90.00
_cell.angle_gamma   90.00
#
_symmetry.space_group_name_H-M   'P 1'
#
loop_
_entity.id
_entity.type
_entity.pdbx_description
1 polymer ?
#
loop_
_entity_poly.entity_id
_entity_poly.type
_entity_poly.pdbx_seq_one_letter_code
_entity_poly.pdbx_strand_id
1 'polypeptide(L)'
;IMKGKHLLQRFYVSYPIILIPFLLINGILTGSFIENEVVWYNDMENLGIRLFTIPIEDFAYAFSMIFLNVFLIEYWRKKLKLPALKTRI
;
A
#
# COMPACT_ATOMS: atom_id res chain seq x y z
N ILE A 1 -18.34 15.02 13.61
CA ILE A 1 -18.97 14.13 12.60
C ILE A 1 -17.89 13.69 11.61
N MET A 2 -17.73 12.38 11.40
CA MET A 2 -16.52 11.62 11.00
C MET A 2 -15.47 12.29 10.06
N LYS A 3 -14.36 12.80 10.61
CA LYS A 3 -13.14 13.12 9.84
C LYS A 3 -12.37 11.87 9.33
N GLY A 4 -12.65 10.68 9.89
CA GLY A 4 -12.06 9.41 9.43
C GLY A 4 -12.56 8.95 8.07
N LYS A 5 -13.84 9.22 7.75
CA LYS A 5 -14.44 8.90 6.45
C LYS A 5 -13.71 9.59 5.31
N HIS A 6 -13.37 10.86 5.48
CA HIS A 6 -12.69 11.64 4.45
C HIS A 6 -11.25 11.18 4.21
N LEU A 7 -10.56 10.72 5.25
CA LEU A 7 -9.23 10.12 5.09
C LEU A 7 -9.31 8.82 4.28
N LEU A 8 -10.23 7.93 4.65
CA LEU A 8 -10.43 6.67 3.97
C LEU A 8 -10.89 6.86 2.51
N GLN A 9 -11.80 7.79 2.24
CA GLN A 9 -12.23 8.16 0.89
C GLN A 9 -11.07 8.64 0.01
N ARG A 10 -10.24 9.54 0.54
CA ARG A 10 -9.03 9.99 -0.18
C ARG A 10 -8.07 8.84 -0.43
N PHE A 11 -7.85 8.00 0.59
CA PHE A 11 -6.97 6.85 0.46
C PHE A 11 -7.47 5.86 -0.60
N TYR A 12 -8.77 5.58 -0.67
CA TYR A 12 -9.33 4.71 -1.72
C TYR A 12 -9.13 5.24 -3.14
N VAL A 13 -9.04 6.57 -3.34
CA VAL A 13 -8.71 7.15 -4.65
C VAL A 13 -7.19 7.11 -4.91
N SER A 14 -6.38 7.37 -3.89
CA SER A 14 -4.92 7.34 -4.01
C SER A 14 -4.35 5.93 -4.15
N TYR A 15 -4.97 4.92 -3.55
CA TYR A 15 -4.44 3.57 -3.49
C TYR A 15 -4.32 2.90 -4.87
N PRO A 16 -5.30 2.98 -5.79
CA PRO A 16 -5.13 2.54 -7.18
C PRO A 16 -3.96 3.22 -7.91
N ILE A 17 -3.68 4.50 -7.60
CA ILE A 17 -2.53 5.21 -8.18
C ILE A 17 -1.22 4.65 -7.63
N ILE A 18 -1.17 4.33 -6.33
CA ILE A 18 -0.03 3.67 -5.68
C ILE A 18 0.18 2.25 -6.23
N LEU A 19 -0.89 1.57 -6.64
CA LEU A 19 -0.80 0.23 -7.23
C LEU A 19 -0.03 0.21 -8.56
N ILE A 20 0.04 1.33 -9.30
CA ILE A 20 0.78 1.40 -10.58
C ILE A 20 2.29 1.15 -10.37
N PRO A 21 3.04 1.97 -9.60
CA PRO A 21 4.44 1.70 -9.34
C PRO A 21 4.65 0.43 -8.51
N PHE A 22 3.70 0.08 -7.63
CA PHE A 22 3.76 -1.17 -6.87
C PHE A 22 3.77 -2.41 -7.78
N LEU A 23 2.86 -2.49 -8.76
CA LEU A 23 2.80 -3.60 -9.71
C LEU A 23 4.05 -3.65 -10.60
N LEU A 24 4.52 -2.49 -11.05
CA LEU A 24 5.68 -2.42 -11.94
C LEU A 24 6.95 -2.90 -11.23
N ILE A 25 7.23 -2.38 -10.04
CA ILE A 25 8.44 -2.75 -9.30
C ILE A 25 8.35 -4.18 -8.79
N ASN A 26 7.26 -4.57 -8.12
CA ASN A 26 7.13 -5.93 -7.59
C ASN A 26 7.07 -6.97 -8.72
N GLY A 27 6.41 -6.68 -9.84
CA GLY A 27 6.37 -7.58 -10.99
C GLY A 27 7.77 -7.85 -11.55
N ILE A 28 8.60 -6.81 -11.70
CA ILE A 28 10.00 -6.97 -12.11
C ILE A 28 10.78 -7.77 -11.08
N LEU A 29 10.71 -7.39 -9.80
CA LEU A 29 11.49 -8.03 -8.73
C LEU A 29 11.14 -9.50 -8.51
N THR A 30 9.93 -9.91 -8.89
CA THR A 30 9.41 -11.27 -8.70
C THR A 30 9.49 -12.10 -9.99
N GLY A 31 10.22 -11.64 -11.01
CA GLY A 31 10.57 -12.46 -12.17
C GLY A 31 9.76 -12.23 -13.45
N SER A 32 8.87 -11.23 -13.53
CA SER A 32 8.07 -11.01 -14.76
C SER A 32 8.91 -10.58 -15.99
N PHE A 33 10.10 -9.98 -15.78
CA PHE A 33 10.95 -9.44 -16.86
C PHE A 33 12.45 -9.77 -16.71
N ILE A 34 12.81 -10.62 -15.76
CA ILE A 34 14.20 -10.99 -15.45
C ILE A 34 14.29 -12.50 -15.34
N GLU A 35 15.42 -13.09 -15.74
CA GLU A 35 15.61 -14.54 -15.74
C GLU A 35 15.54 -15.17 -14.34
N ASN A 36 16.02 -14.43 -13.33
CA ASN A 36 16.03 -14.87 -11.95
C ASN A 36 15.28 -13.84 -11.10
N GLU A 37 14.27 -14.30 -10.37
CA GLU A 37 13.58 -13.45 -9.40
C GLU A 37 14.54 -12.99 -8.29
N VAL A 38 14.38 -11.73 -7.88
CA VAL A 38 15.13 -11.15 -6.76
C VAL A 38 14.38 -11.38 -5.45
N VAL A 39 13.04 -11.35 -5.52
CA VAL A 39 12.13 -11.59 -4.40
C VAL A 39 11.38 -12.89 -4.65
N TRP A 40 11.50 -13.80 -3.70
CA TRP A 40 11.01 -15.17 -3.77
C TRP A 40 9.88 -15.35 -2.76
N TYR A 41 8.79 -15.99 -3.17
CA TYR A 41 7.68 -16.33 -2.28
C TYR A 41 7.55 -17.84 -2.11
N ASN A 42 7.26 -18.26 -0.89
CA ASN A 42 6.95 -19.65 -0.57
C ASN A 42 5.44 -19.88 -0.65
N ASP A 43 5.00 -20.74 -1.57
CA ASP A 43 3.58 -21.06 -1.74
C ASP A 43 2.95 -21.83 -0.57
N MET A 44 3.77 -22.38 0.33
CA MET A 44 3.27 -22.97 1.58
C MET A 44 2.89 -21.92 2.63
N GLU A 45 3.37 -20.68 2.48
CA GLU A 45 3.18 -19.58 3.45
C GLU A 45 2.26 -18.47 2.90
N ASN A 46 1.88 -18.57 1.62
CA ASN A 46 0.93 -17.69 0.96
C ASN A 46 -0.34 -18.48 0.58
N LEU A 47 -1.38 -17.79 0.10
CA LEU A 47 -2.66 -18.36 -0.31
C LEU A 47 -2.57 -19.10 -1.65
N GLY A 48 -1.42 -19.10 -2.32
CA GLY A 48 -1.19 -19.68 -3.64
C GLY A 48 -1.85 -18.89 -4.79
N ILE A 49 -2.53 -17.78 -4.50
CA ILE A 49 -3.23 -16.95 -5.48
C ILE A 49 -2.33 -15.78 -5.85
N ARG A 50 -2.04 -15.64 -7.15
CA ARG A 50 -1.12 -14.62 -7.67
C ARG A 50 -1.78 -13.76 -8.75
N LEU A 51 -1.42 -12.48 -8.77
CA LEU A 51 -1.59 -11.59 -9.90
C LEU A 51 -0.22 -11.41 -10.57
N PHE A 52 -0.08 -11.89 -11.80
CA PHE A 52 1.23 -12.09 -12.43
C PHE A 52 2.12 -12.99 -11.55
N THR A 53 3.26 -12.48 -11.09
CA THR A 53 4.20 -13.16 -10.19
C THR A 53 4.00 -12.79 -8.72
N ILE A 54 3.10 -11.86 -8.41
CA ILE A 54 2.91 -11.26 -7.07
C ILE A 54 1.73 -11.94 -6.34
N PRO A 55 1.88 -12.37 -5.08
CA PRO A 55 0.76 -12.87 -4.26
C PRO A 55 -0.35 -11.82 -4.09
N ILE A 56 -1.61 -12.25 -4.02
CA ILE A 56 -2.75 -11.33 -3.90
C ILE A 56 -2.79 -10.64 -2.51
N GLU A 57 -2.19 -11.25 -1.51
CA GLU A 57 -2.10 -10.73 -0.14
C GLU A 57 -1.18 -9.53 -0.04
N ASP A 58 -0.20 -9.41 -0.95
CA ASP A 58 0.70 -8.26 -0.98
C ASP A 58 -0.05 -6.95 -1.22
N PHE A 59 -1.20 -7.00 -1.90
CA PHE A 59 -2.09 -5.86 -2.05
C PHE A 59 -2.67 -5.47 -0.67
N ALA A 60 -3.20 -6.44 0.08
CA ALA A 60 -3.70 -6.18 1.43
C ALA A 60 -2.59 -5.70 2.38
N TYR A 61 -1.38 -6.25 2.25
CA TYR A 61 -0.21 -5.82 2.98
C TYR A 61 0.16 -4.37 2.66
N ALA A 62 0.28 -4.00 1.37
CA ALA A 62 0.55 -2.64 0.95
C ALA A 62 -0.55 -1.66 1.40
N PHE A 63 -1.82 -2.06 1.31
CA PHE A 63 -2.94 -1.27 1.80
C PHE A 63 -2.80 -0.97 3.28
N SER A 64 -2.65 -2.02 4.09
CA SER A 64 -2.60 -1.89 5.55
C SER A 64 -1.37 -1.11 6.01
N MET A 65 -0.19 -1.38 5.44
CA MET A 65 1.04 -0.68 5.80
C MET A 65 0.92 0.82 5.56
N ILE A 66 0.45 1.24 4.38
CA ILE A 66 0.38 2.66 4.04
C ILE A 66 -0.79 3.32 4.77
N PHE A 67 -1.98 2.71 4.73
CA PHE A 67 -3.17 3.27 5.38
C PHE A 67 -2.99 3.42 6.88
N LEU A 68 -2.44 2.41 7.56
CA LEU A 68 -2.24 2.45 9.01
C LEU A 68 -1.25 3.55 9.39
N ASN A 69 -0.15 3.70 8.66
CA ASN A 69 0.80 4.78 8.90
C ASN A 69 0.15 6.16 8.73
N VAL A 70 -0.55 6.38 7.62
CA VAL A 70 -1.26 7.65 7.38
C VAL A 70 -2.31 7.89 8.46
N PHE A 71 -3.09 6.86 8.83
CA PHE A 71 -4.10 6.96 9.88
C PHE A 71 -3.48 7.32 11.23
N LEU A 72 -2.40 6.66 11.63
CA LEU A 72 -1.70 6.93 12.89
C LEU A 72 -1.13 8.35 12.89
N ILE A 73 -0.46 8.78 11.81
CA ILE A 73 0.06 10.15 11.68
C ILE A 73 -1.09 11.16 11.86
N GLU A 74 -2.22 10.97 11.18
CA GLU A 74 -3.39 11.83 11.29
C GLU A 74 -4.01 11.85 12.69
N TYR A 75 -4.02 10.69 13.36
CA TYR A 75 -4.51 10.52 14.72
C TYR A 75 -3.63 11.27 15.72
N TRP A 76 -2.32 11.02 15.72
CA TRP A 76 -1.37 11.65 16.61
C TRP A 76 -1.26 13.15 16.35
N ARG A 77 -1.31 13.59 15.09
CA ARG A 77 -1.32 15.02 14.75
C ARG A 77 -2.48 15.75 15.42
N LYS A 78 -3.69 15.18 15.39
CA LYS A 78 -4.87 15.76 16.06
C LYS A 78 -4.71 15.76 17.58
N LYS A 79 -4.21 14.65 18.14
CA LYS A 79 -4.01 14.51 19.59
C LYS A 79 -2.97 15.51 20.12
N LEU A 80 -1.91 15.74 19.37
CA LEU A 80 -0.81 16.65 19.70
C LEU A 80 -1.03 18.10 19.25
N LYS A 81 -2.19 18.40 18.62
CA LYS A 81 -2.52 19.73 18.06
C LYS A 81 -1.46 20.29 17.11
N LEU A 82 -0.76 19.42 16.40
CA LEU A 82 0.24 19.80 15.41
C LEU A 82 -0.46 20.44 14.19
N PRO A 83 0.18 21.43 13.51
CA PRO A 83 -0.37 22.03 12.32
C PRO A 83 -0.64 20.97 11.25
N ALA A 84 -1.72 21.15 10.48
CA ALA A 84 -1.99 20.29 9.33
C ALA A 84 -0.80 20.35 8.37
N LEU A 85 -0.43 19.20 7.79
CA LEU A 85 0.53 19.18 6.70
C LEU A 85 0.01 20.12 5.62
N LYS A 86 0.74 21.20 5.34
CA LYS A 86 0.42 22.11 4.24
C LYS A 86 0.53 21.29 2.95
N THR A 87 -0.61 20.81 2.48
CA THR A 87 -0.74 20.27 1.14
C THR A 87 -0.75 21.50 0.23
N ARG A 88 0.44 21.95 -0.18
CA ARG A 88 0.56 22.84 -1.35
C ARG A 88 0.22 21.96 -2.54
N ILE A 89 -1.03 22.02 -2.97
CA ILE A 89 -1.41 21.75 -4.35
C ILE A 89 -1.47 23.11 -5.02
#